data_AF-A0AA36MTV7-F1
#
_entry.id   AF-A0AA36MTV7-F1
#
_cell.length_a   1.000
_cell.length_b   1.000
_cell.length_c   1.000
_cell.angle_alpha   90.00
_cell.angle_beta   90.00
_cell.angle_gamma   90.00
#
_symmetry.space_group_name_H-M   'P 1'
#
loop_
_entity.id
_entity.type
_entity.pdbx_description
1 polymer ?
#
loop_
_entity_poly.entity_id
_entity_poly.type
_entity_poly.pdbx_seq_one_letter_code
_entity_poly.pdbx_strand_id
1 'polypeptide(L)'
;MPFTSFFSDATGSQTVAISLDIAMLSIVGCCLFMFCSGIYRLCPGWGPVRRFDSDGNEEQRARENLLQREHAHRGVSAFETKEYKQLYGAIGKPTWGTLEAPQAQEVWVNDPVYGQVKVRGNFEETQRLRRESTWWAKDERRFMKDAHLRRGELLINDPSAKLAAAV
;
A
#
# COMPACT_ATOMS: atom_id res chain seq x y z
N MET A 1 56.56 7.21 -5.00
CA MET A 1 56.39 6.25 -6.12
C MET A 1 56.28 7.06 -7.41
N PRO A 2 57.15 6.83 -8.41
CA PRO A 2 57.30 7.73 -9.56
C PRO A 2 56.25 7.41 -10.64
N PHE A 3 55.04 7.95 -10.50
CA PHE A 3 53.99 7.81 -11.53
C PHE A 3 54.27 8.67 -12.77
N THR A 4 55.19 9.64 -12.66
CA THR A 4 55.47 10.64 -13.70
C THR A 4 56.39 10.14 -14.81
N SER A 5 57.16 9.08 -14.60
CA SER A 5 58.10 8.57 -15.63
C SER A 5 57.41 7.76 -16.72
N PHE A 6 56.19 7.29 -16.51
CA PHE A 6 55.48 6.47 -17.50
C PHE A 6 54.95 7.28 -18.70
N PHE A 7 54.77 8.59 -18.53
CA PHE A 7 54.22 9.48 -19.57
C PHE A 7 55.29 10.12 -20.46
N SER A 8 56.58 9.95 -20.13
CA SER A 8 57.66 10.67 -20.83
C SER A 8 57.99 10.11 -22.22
N ASP A 9 57.63 8.86 -22.50
CA ASP A 9 57.96 8.18 -23.77
C ASP A 9 56.76 8.08 -24.74
N ALA A 10 55.59 8.61 -24.37
CA ALA A 10 54.41 8.57 -25.21
C ALA A 10 54.42 9.70 -26.25
N THR A 11 54.05 9.38 -27.49
CA THR A 11 53.85 10.41 -28.53
C THR A 11 52.73 11.38 -28.12
N GLY A 12 52.81 12.64 -28.53
CA GLY A 12 51.87 13.68 -28.07
C GLY A 12 50.38 13.33 -28.27
N SER A 13 50.05 12.57 -29.31
CA SER A 13 48.70 12.06 -29.57
C SER A 13 48.27 10.96 -28.59
N GLN A 14 49.19 10.04 -28.23
CA GLN A 14 48.95 9.00 -27.23
C GLN A 14 48.78 9.60 -25.83
N THR A 15 49.57 10.60 -25.47
CA THR A 15 49.44 11.29 -24.18
C THR A 15 48.05 11.91 -24.02
N VAL A 16 47.51 12.53 -25.07
CA VAL A 16 46.14 13.08 -25.07
C VAL A 16 45.11 11.96 -24.89
N ALA A 17 45.20 10.87 -25.65
CA ALA A 17 44.26 9.75 -25.54
C ALA A 17 44.25 9.12 -24.13
N ILE A 18 45.43 8.88 -23.54
CA ILE A 18 45.55 8.31 -22.19
C ILE A 18 44.98 9.29 -21.15
N SER A 19 45.24 10.59 -21.30
CA SER A 19 44.70 11.60 -20.37
C SER A 19 43.17 11.65 -20.39
N LEU A 20 42.56 11.50 -21.57
CA LEU A 20 41.10 11.46 -21.72
C LEU A 20 40.52 10.18 -21.10
N ASP A 21 41.16 9.04 -21.28
CA ASP A 21 40.72 7.77 -20.71
C ASP A 21 40.74 7.81 -19.17
N ILE A 22 41.83 8.32 -18.58
CA ILE A 22 41.95 8.50 -17.13
C ILE A 22 40.87 9.45 -16.62
N ALA A 23 40.61 10.56 -17.33
CA ALA A 23 39.55 11.50 -16.97
C ALA A 23 38.17 10.83 -16.97
N MET A 24 37.82 10.08 -18.02
CA MET A 24 36.53 9.37 -18.11
C MET A 24 36.39 8.31 -17.01
N LEU A 25 37.43 7.51 -16.76
CA LEU A 25 37.44 6.51 -15.69
C LEU A 25 37.31 7.14 -14.30
N SER A 26 37.92 8.31 -14.07
CA SER A 26 37.80 9.03 -12.79
C SER A 26 36.36 9.50 -12.53
N ILE A 27 35.64 9.95 -13.57
CA ILE A 27 34.25 10.37 -13.46
C ILE A 27 33.37 9.17 -13.11
N VAL A 28 33.54 8.04 -13.81
CA VAL A 28 32.81 6.80 -13.53
C VAL A 28 33.11 6.29 -12.12
N GLY A 29 34.38 6.31 -11.71
CA GLY A 29 34.81 5.94 -10.36
C GLY A 29 34.19 6.83 -9.29
N CYS A 30 34.11 8.15 -9.51
CA CYS A 30 33.45 9.09 -8.61
C CYS A 30 31.94 8.81 -8.49
N CYS A 31 31.26 8.56 -9.61
CA CYS A 31 29.84 8.18 -9.62
C CYS A 31 29.57 6.88 -8.84
N LEU A 32 30.39 5.84 -9.07
CA LEU A 32 30.29 4.58 -8.33
C LEU A 32 30.59 4.78 -6.84
N PHE A 33 31.57 5.60 -6.50
CA PHE A 33 31.88 5.92 -5.11
C PHE A 33 30.72 6.64 -4.42
N MET A 34 30.10 7.64 -5.04
CA MET A 34 28.90 8.32 -4.51
C MET A 34 27.73 7.35 -4.32
N PHE A 35 27.57 6.38 -5.22
CA PHE A 35 26.55 5.35 -5.12
C PHE A 35 26.82 4.38 -3.95
N CYS A 36 28.02 3.81 -3.87
CA CYS A 36 28.40 2.83 -2.84
C CYS A 36 28.44 3.45 -1.44
N SER A 37 28.94 4.67 -1.31
CA SER A 37 28.99 5.40 -0.02
C SER A 37 27.62 5.87 0.45
N GLY A 38 26.60 5.84 -0.41
CA GLY A 38 25.28 6.34 -0.07
C GLY A 38 25.23 7.86 0.16
N ILE A 39 26.23 8.62 -0.30
CA ILE A 39 26.29 10.10 -0.15
C ILE A 39 25.05 10.77 -0.74
N TYR A 40 24.46 10.19 -1.78
CA TYR A 40 23.21 10.66 -2.37
C TYR A 40 22.04 10.70 -1.36
N ARG A 41 22.14 10.04 -0.20
CA ARG A 41 21.16 10.10 0.89
C ARG A 41 21.39 11.26 1.86
N LEU A 42 22.57 11.86 1.87
CA LEU A 42 22.92 12.97 2.77
C LEU A 42 22.50 14.34 2.20
N CYS A 43 22.42 14.48 0.89
CA CYS A 43 21.95 15.71 0.26
C CYS A 43 20.42 15.82 0.36
N PRO A 44 19.87 16.86 1.03
CA PRO A 44 18.43 17.08 1.06
C PRO A 44 17.93 17.32 -0.37
N GLY A 45 16.96 16.52 -0.82
CA GLY A 45 16.32 16.66 -2.14
C GLY A 45 16.67 15.62 -3.20
N TRP A 46 17.65 14.73 -2.97
CA TRP A 46 18.02 13.65 -3.92
C TRP A 46 17.49 12.25 -3.53
N GLY A 47 17.00 12.09 -2.30
CA GLY A 47 16.31 10.88 -1.87
C GLY A 47 14.85 10.85 -2.36
N PRO A 48 14.21 9.66 -2.41
CA PRO A 48 12.76 9.59 -2.60
C PRO A 48 12.13 10.51 -1.56
N VAL A 49 11.29 11.44 -2.02
CA VAL A 49 10.55 12.37 -1.16
C VAL A 49 9.64 11.53 -0.26
N ARG A 50 10.20 11.03 0.84
CA ARG A 50 9.46 10.72 2.04
C ARG A 50 8.94 12.07 2.45
N ARG A 51 7.67 12.31 2.10
CA ARG A 51 6.94 13.54 2.43
C ARG A 51 7.42 13.96 3.80
N PHE A 52 8.04 15.13 3.85
CA PHE A 52 8.39 15.80 5.09
C PHE A 52 7.19 15.61 6.02
N ASP A 53 7.44 15.15 7.25
CA ASP A 53 6.56 15.51 8.36
C ASP A 53 6.30 16.99 8.16
N SER A 54 5.09 17.33 7.72
CA SER A 54 4.66 18.71 7.68
C SER A 54 4.80 19.13 9.13
N ASP A 55 5.75 20.02 9.44
CA ASP A 55 5.87 20.58 10.79
C ASP A 55 4.45 20.91 11.21
N GLY A 56 3.94 20.18 12.20
CA GLY A 56 2.52 20.13 12.53
C GLY A 56 2.08 21.48 13.07
N ASN A 57 1.95 22.44 12.17
CA ASN A 57 1.64 23.81 12.48
C ASN A 57 0.21 23.80 13.00
N GLU A 58 -0.04 24.51 14.09
CA GLU A 58 -1.35 24.55 14.74
C GLU A 58 -2.43 25.01 13.75
N GLU A 59 -2.05 25.80 12.75
CA GLU A 59 -2.91 26.21 11.64
C GLU A 59 -3.39 25.04 10.77
N GLN A 60 -2.54 24.04 10.51
CA GLN A 60 -2.91 22.85 9.75
C GLN A 60 -3.88 21.97 10.56
N ARG A 61 -3.63 21.85 11.87
CA ARG A 61 -4.53 21.16 12.81
C ARG A 61 -5.89 21.85 12.92
N ALA A 62 -5.91 23.18 12.91
CA ALA A 62 -7.14 23.98 12.91
C ALA A 62 -7.94 23.78 11.61
N ARG A 63 -7.28 23.74 10.45
CA ARG A 63 -7.92 23.47 9.16
C ARG A 63 -8.49 22.05 9.08
N GLU A 64 -7.76 21.06 9.58
CA GLU A 64 -8.26 19.67 9.67
C GLU A 64 -9.48 19.56 10.58
N ASN A 65 -9.46 20.21 11.76
CA ASN A 65 -10.61 20.27 12.66
C ASN A 65 -11.84 20.90 12.00
N LEU A 66 -11.64 21.96 11.20
CA LEU A 66 -12.73 22.65 10.52
C LEU A 66 -13.32 21.78 9.40
N LEU A 67 -12.48 21.15 8.59
CA LEU A 67 -12.89 20.17 7.58
C LEU A 67 -13.63 18.99 8.21
N GLN A 68 -13.16 18.47 9.34
CA GLN A 68 -13.79 17.33 10.01
C GLN A 68 -15.17 17.69 10.57
N ARG A 69 -15.36 18.91 11.08
CA ARG A 69 -16.68 19.42 11.48
C ARG A 69 -17.61 19.59 10.28
N GLU A 70 -17.14 20.19 9.20
CA GLU A 70 -17.94 20.35 7.97
C GLU A 70 -18.32 18.99 7.37
N HIS A 71 -17.41 18.02 7.36
CA HIS A 71 -17.69 16.66 6.89
C HIS A 71 -18.59 15.87 7.85
N ALA A 72 -18.53 16.10 9.16
CA ALA A 72 -19.49 15.53 10.10
C ALA A 72 -20.91 16.09 9.87
N HIS A 73 -21.02 17.40 9.61
CA HIS A 73 -22.30 18.04 9.29
C HIS A 73 -22.82 17.65 7.88
N ARG A 74 -21.95 17.52 6.88
CA ARG A 74 -22.31 17.05 5.52
C ARG A 74 -22.47 15.54 5.43
N GLY A 75 -21.87 14.77 6.32
CA GLY A 75 -22.01 13.31 6.40
C GLY A 75 -23.36 12.87 6.93
N VAL A 76 -24.18 13.76 7.48
CA VAL A 76 -25.59 13.44 7.80
C VAL A 76 -26.50 13.71 6.59
N SER A 77 -26.12 14.61 5.68
CA SER A 77 -26.91 14.98 4.50
C SER A 77 -26.44 14.38 3.17
N ALA A 78 -25.20 13.90 3.07
CA ALA A 78 -24.65 13.26 1.87
C ALA A 78 -24.77 11.72 1.86
N PHE A 79 -25.40 11.14 2.88
CA PHE A 79 -25.81 9.73 2.85
C PHE A 79 -27.08 9.50 2.02
N GLU A 80 -27.76 10.56 1.61
CA GLU A 80 -28.76 10.47 0.56
C GLU A 80 -28.06 10.52 -0.80
N THR A 81 -28.18 9.43 -1.57
CA THR A 81 -27.79 9.30 -3.00
C THR A 81 -26.36 8.83 -3.34
N LYS A 82 -25.80 7.87 -2.60
CA LYS A 82 -24.97 6.83 -3.25
C LYS A 82 -25.47 5.48 -2.82
N GLU A 83 -26.14 4.80 -3.74
CA GLU A 83 -26.56 3.40 -3.66
C GLU A 83 -25.29 2.51 -3.63
N TYR A 84 -24.52 2.57 -2.55
CA TYR A 84 -23.55 1.54 -2.27
C TYR A 84 -24.36 0.33 -1.85
N LYS A 85 -24.56 -0.61 -2.80
CA LYS A 85 -24.89 -1.99 -2.46
C LYS A 85 -23.90 -2.39 -1.37
N GLN A 86 -24.36 -2.45 -0.13
CA GLN A 86 -23.55 -2.97 0.96
C GLN A 86 -23.20 -4.40 0.57
N LEU A 87 -21.95 -4.60 0.12
CA LEU A 87 -21.41 -5.94 0.02
C LEU A 87 -21.20 -6.43 1.44
N TYR A 88 -21.90 -7.50 1.77
CA TYR A 88 -21.99 -8.10 3.10
C TYR A 88 -20.62 -8.16 3.80
N GLY A 89 -20.54 -7.52 4.97
CA GLY A 89 -19.41 -7.66 5.90
C GLY A 89 -18.20 -6.75 5.65
N ALA A 90 -18.19 -5.90 4.61
CA ALA A 90 -17.09 -5.00 4.34
C ALA A 90 -17.42 -3.53 4.69
N ILE A 91 -16.54 -2.89 5.45
CA ILE A 91 -16.53 -1.42 5.60
C ILE A 91 -15.88 -0.87 4.31
N GLY A 92 -16.69 -0.73 3.25
CA GLY A 92 -16.26 -0.12 1.99
C GLY A 92 -16.06 -1.11 0.83
N LYS A 93 -15.36 -0.65 -0.21
CA LYS A 93 -15.08 -1.46 -1.41
C LYS A 93 -14.12 -2.60 -1.02
N PRO A 94 -14.40 -3.86 -1.43
CA PRO A 94 -13.51 -4.95 -1.10
C PRO A 94 -12.14 -4.71 -1.74
N THR A 95 -11.09 -4.72 -0.93
CA THR A 95 -9.71 -4.46 -1.36
C THR A 95 -9.14 -5.58 -2.25
N TRP A 96 -9.69 -6.79 -2.14
CA TRP A 96 -9.23 -7.97 -2.85
C TRP A 96 -10.11 -8.37 -4.04
N GLY A 97 -11.15 -7.59 -4.37
CA GLY A 97 -12.13 -7.90 -5.41
C GLY A 97 -13.32 -8.70 -4.89
N THR A 98 -13.92 -9.55 -5.73
CA THR A 98 -15.04 -10.43 -5.34
C THR A 98 -14.74 -11.85 -5.82
N LEU A 99 -14.72 -12.82 -4.89
CA LEU A 99 -14.61 -14.24 -5.23
C LEU A 99 -15.96 -14.93 -5.01
N GLU A 100 -16.69 -15.07 -6.11
CA GLU A 100 -17.99 -15.73 -6.20
C GLU A 100 -17.96 -16.74 -7.36
N ALA A 101 -18.69 -17.86 -7.22
CA ALA A 101 -18.81 -18.83 -8.30
C ALA A 101 -19.51 -18.18 -9.51
N PRO A 102 -19.08 -18.47 -10.75
CA PRO A 102 -19.70 -17.88 -11.94
C PRO A 102 -21.17 -18.27 -12.11
N GLN A 103 -21.58 -19.37 -11.48
CA GLN A 103 -22.97 -19.86 -11.49
C GLN A 103 -23.78 -19.40 -10.28
N ALA A 104 -23.29 -18.44 -9.50
CA ALA A 104 -24.05 -17.88 -8.39
C ALA A 104 -25.27 -17.10 -8.94
N GLN A 105 -26.44 -17.71 -8.82
CA GLN A 105 -27.71 -17.06 -9.16
C GLN A 105 -28.49 -16.77 -7.88
N GLU A 106 -29.05 -15.57 -7.80
CA GLU A 106 -29.92 -15.21 -6.68
C GLU A 106 -31.35 -15.60 -7.03
N VAL A 107 -31.93 -16.47 -6.19
CA VAL A 107 -33.29 -16.99 -6.37
C VAL A 107 -34.16 -16.45 -5.25
N TRP A 108 -35.32 -15.92 -5.61
CA TRP A 108 -36.33 -15.52 -4.63
C TRP A 108 -37.06 -16.77 -4.15
N VAL A 109 -37.02 -17.02 -2.85
CA VAL A 109 -37.70 -18.13 -2.19
C VAL A 109 -38.65 -17.55 -1.16
N ASN A 110 -39.87 -18.07 -1.06
CA ASN A 110 -40.81 -17.66 -0.02
C ASN A 110 -40.60 -18.55 1.21
N ASP A 111 -39.94 -18.02 2.22
CA ASP A 111 -39.74 -18.67 3.51
C ASP A 111 -41.00 -18.51 4.39
N PRO A 112 -41.47 -19.57 5.08
CA PRO A 112 -42.69 -19.50 5.88
C PRO A 112 -42.62 -18.55 7.09
N VAL A 113 -41.42 -18.20 7.56
CA VAL A 113 -41.20 -17.32 8.70
C VAL A 113 -40.87 -15.89 8.25
N TYR A 114 -40.03 -15.76 7.22
CA TYR A 114 -39.49 -14.47 6.78
C TYR A 114 -40.12 -13.91 5.50
N GLY A 115 -41.04 -14.64 4.86
CA GLY A 115 -41.65 -14.24 3.60
C GLY A 115 -40.68 -14.34 2.42
N GLN A 116 -40.77 -13.41 1.47
CA GLN A 116 -39.96 -13.46 0.26
C GLN A 116 -38.50 -13.08 0.55
N VAL A 117 -37.63 -14.09 0.63
CA VAL A 117 -36.20 -13.96 0.87
C VAL A 117 -35.40 -14.22 -0.39
N LYS A 118 -34.24 -13.57 -0.50
CA LYS A 118 -33.32 -13.76 -1.62
C LYS A 118 -32.24 -14.75 -1.21
N VAL A 119 -32.29 -15.96 -1.75
CA VAL A 119 -31.32 -17.03 -1.46
C VAL A 119 -30.25 -17.03 -2.55
N ARG A 120 -28.99 -17.09 -2.14
CA ARG A 120 -27.87 -17.26 -3.08
C ARG A 120 -27.75 -18.74 -3.45
N GLY A 121 -28.13 -19.09 -4.68
CA GLY A 121 -27.90 -20.40 -5.25
C GLY A 121 -26.40 -20.71 -5.37
N ASN A 122 -26.04 -21.98 -5.25
CA ASN A 122 -24.66 -22.48 -5.36
C ASN A 122 -23.65 -21.78 -4.44
N PHE A 123 -24.09 -21.32 -3.26
CA PHE A 123 -23.19 -20.71 -2.28
C PHE A 123 -22.11 -21.69 -1.78
N GLU A 124 -22.39 -22.99 -1.83
CA GLU A 124 -21.41 -24.04 -1.52
C GLU A 124 -20.20 -24.00 -2.46
N GLU A 125 -20.38 -23.77 -3.76
CA GLU A 125 -19.27 -23.65 -4.70
C GLU A 125 -18.42 -22.41 -4.42
N THR A 126 -19.08 -21.30 -4.06
CA THR A 126 -18.38 -20.08 -3.63
C THR A 126 -17.55 -20.34 -2.37
N GLN A 127 -18.10 -21.06 -1.40
CA GLN A 127 -17.39 -21.47 -0.19
C GLN A 127 -16.23 -22.43 -0.50
N ARG A 128 -16.39 -23.34 -1.48
CA ARG A 128 -15.31 -24.22 -1.95
C ARG A 128 -14.18 -23.42 -2.61
N LEU A 129 -14.51 -22.52 -3.54
CA LEU A 129 -13.55 -21.62 -4.19
C LEU A 129 -12.74 -20.78 -3.18
N ARG A 130 -13.40 -20.23 -2.16
CA ARG A 130 -12.73 -19.49 -1.08
C ARG A 130 -11.81 -20.37 -0.23
N ARG A 131 -12.19 -21.63 0.00
CA ARG A 131 -11.37 -22.58 0.76
C ARG A 131 -10.11 -22.98 -0.01
N GLU A 132 -10.26 -23.27 -1.30
CA GLU A 132 -9.20 -23.77 -2.19
C GLU A 132 -8.26 -22.67 -2.70
N SER A 133 -8.74 -21.43 -2.80
CA SER A 133 -7.90 -20.30 -3.21
C SER A 133 -6.81 -20.00 -2.17
N THR A 134 -5.59 -19.81 -2.66
CA THR A 134 -4.41 -19.44 -1.86
C THR A 134 -4.24 -17.94 -1.73
N TRP A 135 -4.69 -17.19 -2.73
CA TRP A 135 -4.51 -15.73 -2.84
C TRP A 135 -5.69 -14.91 -2.29
N TRP A 136 -6.83 -15.55 -2.03
CA TRP A 136 -8.00 -14.87 -1.47
C TRP A 136 -7.88 -14.73 0.05
N ALA A 137 -8.26 -13.58 0.58
CA ALA A 137 -8.25 -13.33 2.02
C ALA A 137 -9.29 -14.23 2.73
N LYS A 138 -8.84 -14.98 3.74
CA LYS A 138 -9.67 -15.90 4.53
C LYS A 138 -10.01 -15.27 5.89
N ASP A 139 -10.55 -14.06 5.85
CA ASP A 139 -10.90 -13.25 7.02
C ASP A 139 -12.25 -13.61 7.65
N GLU A 140 -12.98 -14.59 7.11
CA GLU A 140 -14.21 -15.08 7.70
C GLU A 140 -13.95 -15.80 9.04
N ARG A 141 -14.85 -15.62 10.01
CA ARG A 141 -14.71 -16.21 11.36
C ARG A 141 -14.48 -17.72 11.35
N ARG A 142 -15.06 -18.43 10.37
CA ARG A 142 -14.84 -19.86 10.15
C ARG A 142 -13.37 -20.16 9.86
N PHE A 143 -12.79 -19.51 8.85
CA PHE A 143 -11.40 -19.76 8.45
C PHE A 143 -10.41 -19.30 9.52
N MET A 144 -10.67 -18.19 10.22
CA MET A 144 -9.85 -17.76 11.35
C MET A 144 -9.84 -18.80 12.48
N LYS A 145 -11.00 -19.43 12.76
CA LYS A 145 -11.10 -20.51 13.75
C LYS A 145 -10.32 -21.76 13.31
N ASP A 146 -10.45 -22.15 12.04
CA ASP A 146 -9.77 -23.32 11.47
C ASP A 146 -8.23 -23.11 11.42
N ALA A 147 -7.77 -21.89 11.17
CA ALA A 147 -6.36 -21.52 11.18
C ALA A 147 -5.80 -21.30 12.59
N HIS A 148 -6.62 -21.46 13.64
CA HIS A 148 -6.28 -21.12 15.03
C HIS A 148 -5.78 -19.68 15.21
N LEU A 149 -6.16 -18.78 14.30
CA LEU A 149 -5.87 -17.35 14.39
C LEU A 149 -6.88 -16.74 15.36
N ARG A 150 -6.49 -16.65 16.63
CA ARG A 150 -7.22 -15.84 17.59
C ARG A 150 -6.85 -14.38 17.36
N ARG A 151 -7.83 -13.54 17.06
CA ARG A 151 -7.66 -12.10 17.28
C ARG A 151 -7.35 -11.95 18.77
N GLY A 152 -6.23 -11.33 19.10
CA GLY A 152 -5.87 -11.04 20.49
C GLY A 152 -7.08 -10.42 21.20
N GLU A 153 -7.25 -10.75 22.47
CA GLU A 153 -8.32 -10.16 23.28
C GLU A 153 -8.23 -8.64 23.15
N LEU A 154 -9.30 -8.02 22.62
CA LEU A 154 -9.33 -6.58 22.45
C LEU A 154 -9.38 -5.96 23.85
N LEU A 155 -8.23 -5.48 24.31
CA LEU A 155 -8.15 -4.79 25.59
C LEU A 155 -8.82 -3.43 25.47
N ILE A 156 -9.56 -3.02 26.50
CA ILE A 156 -10.09 -1.67 26.61
C ILE A 156 -8.89 -0.71 26.58
N ASN A 157 -8.86 0.20 25.60
CA ASN A 157 -7.74 1.12 25.27
C ASN A 157 -6.53 0.50 24.55
N ASP A 158 -6.70 -0.59 23.80
CA ASP A 158 -5.61 -1.07 22.94
C ASP A 158 -5.25 -0.02 21.87
N PRO A 159 -4.02 0.54 21.87
CA PRO A 159 -3.60 1.55 20.89
C PRO A 159 -3.57 1.01 19.46
N SER A 160 -3.50 -0.31 19.26
CA SER A 160 -3.57 -0.94 17.94
C SER A 160 -4.95 -0.81 17.27
N ALA A 161 -6.02 -0.63 18.06
CA ALA A 161 -7.37 -0.38 17.53
C ALA A 161 -7.50 0.98 16.83
N LYS A 162 -6.72 2.00 17.26
CA LYS A 162 -6.70 3.32 16.60
C LYS A 162 -6.00 3.28 15.24
N LEU A 163 -5.01 2.41 15.08
CA LEU A 163 -4.30 2.21 13.81
C LEU A 163 -5.17 1.51 12.76
N ALA A 164 -5.99 0.53 13.16
CA ALA A 164 -6.88 -0.19 12.25
C ALA A 164 -8.08 0.65 11.76
N ALA A 165 -8.42 1.74 12.44
CA ALA A 165 -9.50 2.65 12.04
C ALA A 165 -9.02 3.81 11.14
N ALA A 166 -7.71 3.96 10.98
CA ALA A 166 -7.07 5.05 10.21
C ALA A 166 -6.53 4.60 8.83
N VAL A 167 -6.73 3.32 8.47
CA VAL A 167 -6.42 2.71 7.16
C VAL A 167 -7.72 2.32 6.49
#